data_AF-A0A3A9K7T2-F1
#
_entry.id   AF-A0A3A9K7T2-F1
#
_cell.length_a   1.000
_cell.length_b   1.000
_cell.length_c   1.000
_cell.angle_alpha   90.00
_cell.angle_beta   90.00
_cell.angle_gamma   90.00
#
_symmetry.space_group_name_H-M   'P 1'
#
loop_
_entity.id
_entity.type
_entity.pdbx_description
1 polymer ?
#
loop_
_entity_poly.entity_id
_entity_poly.type
_entity_poly.pdbx_seq_one_letter_code
_entity_poly.pdbx_strand_id
1 'polypeptide(L)'
;MESITAFLKNKLKLKVNEQKSAVDRPWKRKFLGFSMYITKDGTTKIRIAPQSIDKVKNKIREITSRSNGHGITQRIDRLNTYLGGWLGYFALSETPSKLEELDGWIRRRLRMCLWKQWKKVKTRYRELRNLKLPEWVVHELANARKGYWRMSGVLNRALNNAYWQGQGLMSLVKRYQEIRKAW
;
A
#
# COMPACT_ATOMS: atom_id res chain seq x y z
N MET A 1 -11.28 -25.34 -25.05
CA MET A 1 -11.18 -25.80 -23.64
C MET A 1 -11.70 -27.22 -23.44
N GLU A 2 -12.63 -27.69 -24.30
CA GLU A 2 -13.35 -28.96 -24.12
C GLU A 2 -12.45 -30.20 -24.07
N SER A 3 -11.40 -30.28 -24.88
CA SER A 3 -10.48 -31.44 -24.91
C SER A 3 -9.78 -31.68 -23.57
N ILE A 4 -9.20 -30.63 -22.98
CA ILE A 4 -8.52 -30.70 -21.68
C ILE A 4 -9.53 -30.96 -20.56
N THR A 5 -10.69 -30.30 -20.59
CA THR A 5 -11.75 -30.54 -19.60
C THR A 5 -12.23 -31.99 -19.63
N ALA A 6 -12.43 -32.56 -20.81
CA ALA A 6 -12.82 -33.96 -20.98
C ALA A 6 -11.74 -34.92 -20.46
N PHE A 7 -10.46 -34.65 -20.71
CA PHE A 7 -9.35 -35.43 -20.16
C PHE A 7 -9.36 -35.42 -18.61
N LEU A 8 -9.44 -34.22 -18.00
CA LEU A 8 -9.47 -34.07 -16.55
C LEU A 8 -10.66 -34.80 -15.92
N LYS A 9 -11.86 -34.69 -16.52
CA LYS A 9 -13.09 -35.29 -16.02
C LYS A 9 -13.11 -36.81 -16.21
N ASN A 10 -12.69 -37.31 -17.37
CA ASN A 10 -12.89 -38.70 -17.74
C ASN A 10 -11.75 -39.61 -17.28
N LYS A 11 -10.49 -39.16 -17.39
CA LYS A 11 -9.30 -39.93 -17.00
C LYS A 11 -8.92 -39.69 -15.55
N LEU A 12 -8.78 -38.43 -15.12
CA LEU A 12 -8.32 -38.09 -13.76
C LEU A 12 -9.47 -37.97 -12.74
N LYS A 13 -10.73 -38.02 -13.19
CA LYS A 13 -11.94 -37.88 -12.34
C LYS A 13 -11.98 -36.58 -11.52
N LEU A 14 -11.42 -35.49 -12.07
CA LEU A 14 -11.43 -34.16 -11.44
C LEU A 14 -12.54 -33.26 -12.00
N LYS A 15 -13.19 -32.49 -11.13
CA LYS A 15 -14.20 -31.49 -11.51
C LYS A 15 -13.56 -30.14 -11.80
N VAL A 16 -13.84 -29.57 -12.97
CA VAL A 16 -13.40 -28.22 -13.34
C VAL A 16 -14.34 -27.18 -12.74
N ASN A 17 -13.78 -26.09 -12.21
CA ASN A 17 -14.56 -24.98 -11.69
C ASN A 17 -14.81 -23.94 -12.79
N GLU A 18 -15.99 -23.98 -13.39
CA GLU A 18 -16.39 -23.10 -14.51
C GLU A 18 -16.49 -21.63 -14.13
N GLN A 19 -16.71 -21.30 -12.85
CA GLN A 19 -16.70 -19.91 -12.38
C GLN A 19 -15.28 -19.31 -12.37
N LYS A 20 -14.24 -20.14 -12.24
CA LYS A 20 -12.83 -19.70 -12.20
C LYS A 20 -12.14 -19.84 -13.56
N SER A 21 -12.49 -20.87 -14.32
CA SER A 21 -11.93 -21.21 -15.63
C SER A 21 -12.61 -20.41 -16.73
N ALA A 22 -11.83 -19.70 -17.55
CA ALA A 22 -12.36 -18.90 -18.64
C ALA A 22 -11.35 -18.81 -19.79
N VAL A 23 -11.86 -18.75 -21.03
CA VAL A 23 -11.09 -18.37 -22.21
C VAL A 23 -11.28 -16.87 -22.38
N ASP A 24 -10.30 -16.08 -21.94
CA ASP A 24 -10.33 -14.63 -22.04
C ASP A 24 -8.90 -14.08 -22.21
N ARG A 25 -8.79 -12.80 -22.57
CA ARG A 25 -7.52 -12.11 -22.75
C ARG A 25 -6.71 -12.10 -21.44
N PRO A 26 -5.38 -12.35 -21.48
CA PRO A 26 -4.56 -12.43 -20.27
C PRO A 26 -4.64 -11.20 -19.34
N TRP A 27 -4.76 -10.00 -19.91
CA TRP A 27 -4.87 -8.75 -19.14
C TRP A 27 -6.22 -8.51 -18.44
N LYS A 28 -7.27 -9.27 -18.80
CA LYS A 28 -8.57 -9.27 -18.11
C LYS A 28 -8.64 -10.29 -16.98
N ARG A 29 -7.67 -11.21 -16.92
CA ARG A 29 -7.61 -12.29 -15.94
C ARG A 29 -6.48 -12.07 -14.94
N LYS A 30 -6.59 -12.74 -13.80
CA LYS A 30 -5.53 -12.82 -12.80
C LYS A 30 -4.90 -14.21 -12.84
N PHE A 31 -3.60 -14.29 -12.58
CA PHE A 31 -2.86 -15.53 -12.43
C PHE A 31 -1.84 -15.36 -11.30
N LEU A 32 -1.89 -16.24 -10.27
CA LEU A 32 -1.00 -16.20 -9.10
C LEU A 32 -0.83 -14.82 -8.43
N GLY A 33 -1.89 -14.00 -8.46
CA GLY A 33 -1.87 -12.65 -7.89
C GLY A 33 -1.36 -11.55 -8.82
N PHE A 34 -0.93 -11.89 -10.02
CA PHE A 34 -0.56 -10.98 -11.11
C PHE A 34 -1.65 -10.90 -12.17
N SER A 35 -1.53 -9.92 -13.04
CA SER A 35 -2.26 -9.79 -14.29
C SER A 35 -1.31 -9.17 -15.31
N MET A 36 -1.73 -9.08 -16.57
CA MET A 36 -0.92 -8.47 -17.62
C MET A 36 -1.53 -7.14 -18.05
N TYR A 37 -0.75 -6.34 -18.76
CA TYR A 37 -1.24 -5.20 -19.53
C TYR A 37 -0.41 -5.02 -20.79
N ILE A 38 -1.02 -4.43 -21.81
CA ILE A 38 -0.34 -4.09 -23.05
C ILE A 38 0.07 -2.62 -22.97
N THR A 39 1.34 -2.34 -23.25
CA THR A 39 1.87 -0.99 -23.33
C THR A 39 1.53 -0.34 -24.69
N LYS A 40 1.80 0.96 -24.84
CA LYS A 40 1.52 1.68 -26.10
C LYS A 40 2.34 1.14 -27.28
N ASP A 41 3.52 0.63 -27.01
CA ASP A 41 4.45 -0.05 -27.93
C ASP A 41 4.05 -1.50 -28.24
N GLY A 42 2.94 -2.00 -27.70
CA GLY A 42 2.44 -3.35 -27.97
C GLY A 42 3.10 -4.46 -27.13
N THR A 43 4.05 -4.12 -26.25
CA THR A 43 4.68 -5.11 -25.37
C THR A 43 3.76 -5.51 -24.22
N THR A 44 3.75 -6.80 -23.87
CA THR A 44 2.97 -7.31 -22.74
C THR A 44 3.84 -7.27 -21.49
N LYS A 45 3.38 -6.54 -20.47
CA LYS A 45 4.07 -6.40 -19.18
C LYS A 45 3.25 -6.95 -18.03
N ILE A 46 3.95 -7.30 -16.95
CA ILE A 46 3.33 -7.87 -15.75
C ILE A 46 2.90 -6.74 -14.81
N ARG A 47 1.68 -6.82 -14.28
CA ARG A 47 1.16 -5.93 -13.22
C ARG A 47 0.63 -6.73 -12.04
N ILE A 48 0.52 -6.07 -10.89
CA ILE A 48 -0.17 -6.64 -9.74
C ILE A 48 -1.67 -6.70 -10.05
N ALA A 49 -2.32 -7.84 -9.80
CA ALA A 49 -3.75 -7.97 -10.01
C ALA A 49 -4.52 -7.01 -9.06
N PRO A 50 -5.64 -6.41 -9.50
CA PRO A 50 -6.42 -5.48 -8.67
C PRO A 50 -6.79 -6.06 -7.30
N GLN A 51 -7.19 -7.33 -7.27
CA GLN A 51 -7.55 -8.03 -6.03
C GLN A 51 -6.36 -8.19 -5.06
N SER A 52 -5.14 -8.33 -5.57
CA SER A 52 -3.93 -8.38 -4.74
C SER A 52 -3.62 -7.00 -4.15
N ILE A 53 -3.87 -5.92 -4.90
CA ILE A 53 -3.79 -4.54 -4.41
C ILE A 53 -4.84 -4.29 -3.32
N ASP A 54 -6.06 -4.78 -3.50
CA ASP A 54 -7.11 -4.61 -2.48
C ASP A 54 -6.79 -5.36 -1.20
N LYS A 55 -6.24 -6.58 -1.30
CA LYS A 55 -5.76 -7.36 -0.16
C LYS A 55 -4.67 -6.63 0.63
N VAL A 56 -3.63 -6.13 -0.05
CA VAL A 56 -2.56 -5.38 0.65
C VAL A 56 -3.09 -4.10 1.26
N LYS A 57 -3.99 -3.37 0.55
CA LYS A 57 -4.64 -2.18 1.11
C LYS A 57 -5.43 -2.53 2.35
N ASN A 58 -6.23 -3.60 2.36
CA ASN A 58 -6.98 -4.05 3.54
C ASN A 58 -6.07 -4.40 4.71
N LYS A 59 -4.97 -5.12 4.46
CA LYS A 59 -4.01 -5.45 5.52
C LYS A 59 -3.36 -4.21 6.12
N ILE A 60 -2.98 -3.24 5.28
CA ILE A 60 -2.50 -1.94 5.73
C ILE A 60 -3.58 -1.23 6.57
N ARG A 61 -4.86 -1.29 6.18
CA ARG A 61 -5.95 -0.68 6.97
C ARG A 61 -6.05 -1.26 8.37
N GLU A 62 -5.89 -2.57 8.53
CA GLU A 62 -5.87 -3.25 9.83
C GLU A 62 -4.71 -2.75 10.70
N ILE A 63 -3.49 -2.75 10.16
CA ILE A 63 -2.28 -2.34 10.88
C ILE A 63 -2.38 -0.85 11.29
N THR A 64 -2.82 -0.01 10.36
CA THR A 64 -3.03 1.43 10.55
C THR A 64 -4.46 1.77 10.99
N SER A 65 -5.13 0.84 11.69
CA SER A 65 -6.42 1.14 12.30
C SER A 65 -6.23 2.17 13.40
N ARG A 66 -6.99 3.25 13.33
CA ARG A 66 -6.87 4.39 14.25
C ARG A 66 -7.25 4.05 15.70
N SER A 67 -7.89 2.91 15.97
CA SER A 67 -8.47 2.58 17.29
C SER A 67 -7.84 1.38 17.99
N ASN A 68 -6.74 0.83 17.47
CA ASN A 68 -6.14 -0.41 17.99
C ASN A 68 -5.02 -0.20 19.03
N GLY A 69 -4.94 0.98 19.68
CA GLY A 69 -4.01 1.26 20.79
C GLY A 69 -2.50 1.33 20.46
N HIS A 70 -2.07 0.79 19.32
CA HIS A 70 -0.65 0.71 18.97
C HIS A 70 0.01 2.08 18.74
N GLY A 71 1.24 2.24 19.24
CA GLY A 71 2.11 3.38 18.99
C GLY A 71 2.60 3.45 17.54
N ILE A 72 3.14 4.60 17.12
CA ILE A 72 3.55 4.82 15.73
C ILE A 72 4.70 3.92 15.29
N THR A 73 5.71 3.73 16.15
CA THR A 73 6.88 2.88 15.88
C THR A 73 6.46 1.43 15.63
N GLN A 74 5.65 0.85 16.52
CA GLN A 74 5.13 -0.50 16.36
C GLN A 74 4.32 -0.69 15.07
N ARG A 75 3.60 0.35 14.61
CA ARG A 75 2.89 0.30 13.32
C ARG A 75 3.87 0.29 12.16
N ILE A 76 4.93 1.09 12.22
CA ILE A 76 5.97 1.14 11.21
C ILE A 76 6.66 -0.23 11.12
N ASP A 77 7.04 -0.84 12.24
CA ASP A 77 7.69 -2.16 12.26
C ASP A 77 6.80 -3.22 11.62
N ARG A 78 5.52 -3.29 12.01
CA ARG A 78 4.56 -4.23 11.44
C ARG A 78 4.32 -3.99 9.94
N LEU A 79 4.29 -2.73 9.52
CA LEU A 79 4.20 -2.38 8.10
C LEU A 79 5.45 -2.83 7.34
N ASN A 80 6.65 -2.52 7.84
CA ASN A 80 7.91 -2.86 7.22
C ASN A 80 8.07 -4.37 7.04
N THR A 81 7.80 -5.17 8.08
CA THR A 81 7.87 -6.64 8.01
C THR A 81 6.89 -7.19 6.96
N TYR A 82 5.63 -6.75 7.00
CA TYR A 82 4.61 -7.22 6.07
C TYR A 82 4.93 -6.80 4.62
N LEU A 83 5.28 -5.54 4.41
CA LEU A 83 5.57 -4.97 3.10
C LEU A 83 6.87 -5.51 2.51
N GLY A 84 7.86 -5.82 3.33
CA GLY A 84 9.11 -6.46 2.89
C GLY A 84 8.85 -7.82 2.25
N GLY A 85 8.08 -8.68 2.92
CA GLY A 85 7.68 -9.98 2.37
C GLY A 85 6.75 -9.86 1.16
N TRP A 86 5.76 -8.97 1.24
CA TRP A 86 4.83 -8.73 0.13
C TRP A 86 5.56 -8.25 -1.12
N LEU A 87 6.50 -7.32 -0.98
CA LEU A 87 7.26 -6.80 -2.11
C LEU A 87 8.24 -7.82 -2.66
N GLY A 88 8.83 -8.68 -1.82
CA GLY A 88 9.64 -9.82 -2.28
C GLY A 88 8.90 -10.71 -3.28
N TYR A 89 7.62 -10.99 -3.04
CA TYR A 89 6.79 -11.76 -3.98
C TYR A 89 6.38 -10.95 -5.22
N PHE A 90 5.93 -9.69 -5.04
CA PHE A 90 5.38 -8.89 -6.12
C PHE A 90 6.42 -8.07 -6.92
N ALA A 91 7.71 -8.20 -6.62
CA ALA A 91 8.79 -7.50 -7.33
C ALA A 91 8.87 -7.86 -8.83
N LEU A 92 8.24 -8.96 -9.26
CA LEU A 92 8.11 -9.30 -10.68
C LEU A 92 7.25 -8.30 -11.47
N SER A 93 6.37 -7.55 -10.80
CA SER A 93 5.51 -6.58 -11.48
C SER A 93 6.30 -5.38 -12.02
N GLU A 94 5.98 -4.97 -13.23
CA GLU A 94 6.66 -3.89 -13.97
C GLU A 94 5.91 -2.56 -13.85
N THR A 95 5.20 -2.36 -12.73
CA THR A 95 4.34 -1.20 -12.49
C THR A 95 4.79 -0.41 -11.26
N PRO A 96 5.93 0.31 -11.31
CA PRO A 96 6.46 1.07 -10.17
C PRO A 96 5.51 2.18 -9.71
N SER A 97 4.74 2.76 -10.63
CA SER A 97 3.73 3.79 -10.31
C SER A 97 2.67 3.32 -9.31
N LYS A 98 2.31 2.03 -9.31
CA LYS A 98 1.37 1.48 -8.33
C LYS A 98 2.00 1.31 -6.94
N LEU A 99 3.31 1.07 -6.88
CA LEU A 99 4.05 1.06 -5.62
C LEU A 99 4.16 2.47 -5.05
N GLU A 100 4.43 3.48 -5.88
CA GLU A 100 4.45 4.89 -5.49
C GLU A 100 3.09 5.37 -4.93
N GLU A 101 1.99 5.03 -5.60
CA GLU A 101 0.63 5.32 -5.15
C GLU A 101 0.38 4.69 -3.76
N LEU A 102 0.80 3.43 -3.58
CA LEU A 102 0.65 2.71 -2.33
C LEU A 102 1.48 3.34 -1.21
N ASP A 103 2.73 3.71 -1.50
CA ASP A 103 3.66 4.39 -0.59
C ASP A 103 3.08 5.72 -0.08
N GLY A 104 2.55 6.55 -0.99
CA GLY A 104 1.89 7.80 -0.65
C GLY A 104 0.64 7.59 0.22
N TRP A 105 -0.13 6.55 -0.11
CA TRP A 105 -1.33 6.19 0.65
C TRP A 105 -0.99 5.67 2.06
N ILE A 106 0.06 4.85 2.22
CA ILE A 106 0.55 4.38 3.53
C ILE A 106 0.96 5.57 4.40
N ARG A 107 1.78 6.48 3.88
CA ARG A 107 2.21 7.69 4.62
C ARG A 107 1.02 8.54 5.05
N ARG A 108 0.01 8.69 4.19
CA ARG A 108 -1.23 9.40 4.54
C ARG A 108 -1.99 8.71 5.68
N ARG A 109 -2.06 7.37 5.68
CA ARG A 109 -2.68 6.62 6.78
C ARG A 109 -1.91 6.72 8.10
N LEU A 110 -0.59 6.71 8.04
CA LEU A 110 0.25 6.93 9.23
C LEU A 110 0.07 8.35 9.80
N ARG A 111 0.04 9.38 8.94
CA ARG A 111 -0.30 10.76 9.34
C ARG A 111 -1.66 10.83 10.04
N MET A 112 -2.67 10.12 9.54
CA MET A 112 -3.98 10.05 10.17
C MET A 112 -3.90 9.43 11.58
N CYS A 113 -3.13 8.34 11.74
CA CYS A 113 -2.95 7.69 13.04
C CYS A 113 -2.24 8.61 14.04
N LEU A 114 -1.15 9.25 13.60
CA LEU A 114 -0.38 10.19 14.41
C LEU A 114 -1.22 11.41 14.83
N TRP A 115 -2.01 11.97 13.90
CA TRP A 115 -2.92 13.07 14.22
C TRP A 115 -3.99 12.71 15.25
N LYS A 116 -4.49 11.46 15.21
CA LYS A 116 -5.42 10.96 16.23
C LYS A 116 -4.72 10.75 17.57
N GLN A 117 -3.47 10.29 17.57
CA GLN A 117 -2.65 10.15 18.78
C GLN A 117 -2.48 11.52 19.47
N TRP A 118 -2.30 12.60 18.69
CA TRP A 118 -2.31 13.98 19.18
C TRP A 118 -3.75 14.49 19.40
N LYS A 119 -4.50 13.80 20.27
CA LYS A 119 -5.92 14.08 20.52
C LYS A 119 -6.14 15.46 21.12
N LYS A 120 -5.32 15.85 22.10
CA LYS A 120 -5.45 17.13 22.82
C LYS A 120 -4.77 18.25 22.04
N VAL A 121 -5.39 19.43 22.03
CA VAL A 121 -4.85 20.63 21.39
C VAL A 121 -3.44 20.97 21.93
N LYS A 122 -3.27 20.96 23.26
CA LYS A 122 -1.95 21.15 23.91
C LYS A 122 -0.87 20.21 23.35
N THR A 123 -1.22 18.95 23.08
CA THR A 123 -0.29 17.98 22.48
C THR A 123 0.02 18.34 21.04
N ARG A 124 -0.99 18.72 20.23
CA ARG A 124 -0.75 19.15 18.84
C ARG A 124 0.20 20.34 18.77
N TYR A 125 0.01 21.35 19.62
CA TYR A 125 0.93 22.49 19.72
C TYR A 125 2.36 22.03 20.02
N ARG A 126 2.52 21.20 21.06
CA ARG A 126 3.83 20.68 21.45
C ARG A 126 4.53 19.94 20.30
N GLU A 127 3.84 18.98 19.70
CA GLU A 127 4.43 18.15 18.65
C GLU A 127 4.70 18.92 17.36
N LEU A 128 3.82 19.85 16.96
CA LEU A 128 4.03 20.69 15.78
C LEU A 128 5.19 21.68 15.97
N ARG A 129 5.38 22.23 17.19
CA ARG A 129 6.57 23.03 17.52
C ARG A 129 7.85 22.20 17.53
N ASN A 130 7.79 20.96 18.00
CA ASN A 130 8.93 20.02 17.94
C ASN A 130 9.34 19.71 16.50
N LEU A 131 8.41 19.77 15.53
CA LEU A 131 8.70 19.70 14.10
C LEU A 131 9.30 20.99 13.51
N LYS A 132 9.56 22.02 14.34
CA LYS A 132 10.13 23.32 13.96
C LYS A 132 9.29 24.07 12.91
N LEU A 133 7.97 23.92 12.96
CA LEU A 133 7.07 24.69 12.10
C LEU A 133 6.94 26.14 12.60
N PRO A 134 6.74 27.11 11.68
CA PRO A 134 6.44 28.48 12.07
C PRO A 134 5.19 28.55 12.94
N GLU A 135 5.20 29.40 13.96
CA GLU A 135 4.14 29.43 14.99
C GLU A 135 2.75 29.70 14.40
N TRP A 136 2.64 30.54 13.36
CA TRP A 136 1.38 30.78 12.67
C TRP A 136 0.78 29.50 12.03
N VAL A 137 1.63 28.63 11.47
CA VAL A 137 1.21 27.32 10.93
C VAL A 137 0.78 26.39 12.06
N VAL A 138 1.49 26.42 13.19
CA VAL A 138 1.13 25.63 14.38
C VAL A 138 -0.28 26.00 14.85
N HIS A 139 -0.57 27.30 14.97
CA HIS A 139 -1.89 27.80 15.36
C HIS A 139 -3.00 27.36 14.40
N GLU A 140 -2.76 27.48 13.09
CA GLU A 140 -3.72 27.07 12.04
C GLU A 140 -4.03 25.57 12.13
N LEU A 141 -2.99 24.72 12.24
CA LEU A 141 -3.14 23.28 12.18
C LEU A 141 -3.70 22.69 13.48
N ALA A 142 -3.22 23.14 14.65
CA ALA A 142 -3.58 22.55 15.93
C ALA A 142 -5.08 22.66 16.24
N ASN A 143 -5.67 23.80 15.87
CA ASN A 143 -7.08 24.14 16.09
C ASN A 143 -8.00 23.79 14.91
N ALA A 144 -7.49 23.13 13.87
CA ALA A 144 -8.28 22.77 12.71
C ALA A 144 -9.46 21.84 13.09
N ARG A 145 -10.67 22.22 12.66
CA ARG A 145 -11.92 21.44 12.84
C ARG A 145 -12.13 20.35 11.78
N LYS A 146 -11.13 20.13 10.91
CA LYS A 146 -11.21 19.16 9.81
C LYS A 146 -11.05 17.72 10.34
N GLY A 147 -11.78 16.77 9.75
CA GLY A 147 -11.68 15.36 10.12
C GLY A 147 -10.28 14.74 9.88
N TYR A 148 -9.97 13.64 10.57
CA TYR A 148 -8.62 13.02 10.58
C TYR A 148 -8.07 12.72 9.17
N TRP A 149 -8.90 12.20 8.26
CA TRP A 149 -8.47 11.90 6.89
C TRP A 149 -8.20 13.16 6.05
N ARG A 150 -8.93 14.25 6.28
CA ARG A 150 -8.66 15.54 5.63
C ARG A 150 -7.36 16.13 6.19
N MET A 151 -7.17 16.12 7.51
CA MET A 151 -5.94 16.61 8.15
C MET A 151 -4.70 15.83 7.73
N SER A 152 -4.81 14.52 7.49
CA SER A 152 -3.69 13.72 6.99
C SER A 152 -3.10 14.20 5.65
N GLY A 153 -3.91 14.89 4.83
CA GLY A 153 -3.45 15.52 3.59
C GLY A 153 -2.80 16.88 3.85
N VAL A 154 -3.40 17.70 4.72
CA VAL A 154 -2.87 19.03 5.10
C VAL A 154 -1.49 18.89 5.75
N LEU A 155 -1.32 17.88 6.61
CA LEU A 155 -0.07 17.59 7.31
C LEU A 155 1.03 17.02 6.40
N ASN A 156 0.81 16.84 5.09
CA ASN A 156 1.82 16.27 4.20
C ASN A 156 3.10 17.11 4.13
N ARG A 157 2.99 18.44 4.27
CA ARG A 157 4.15 19.34 4.30
C ARG A 157 4.97 19.17 5.58
N ALA A 158 4.30 19.10 6.74
CA ALA A 158 4.93 18.94 8.04
C ALA A 158 5.49 17.53 8.28
N LEU A 159 4.73 16.51 7.89
CA LEU A 159 5.05 15.09 8.06
C LEU A 159 5.34 14.48 6.67
N ASN A 160 6.39 15.01 6.04
CA ASN A 160 6.80 14.70 4.68
C ASN A 160 7.48 13.32 4.57
N ASN A 161 7.97 12.98 3.38
CA ASN A 161 8.63 11.68 3.14
C ASN A 161 9.88 11.51 4.02
N ALA A 162 10.68 12.58 4.20
CA ALA A 162 11.91 12.54 4.99
C ALA A 162 11.62 12.26 6.48
N TYR A 163 10.54 12.85 7.03
CA TYR A 163 10.09 12.56 8.38
C TYR A 163 9.82 11.06 8.56
N TRP A 164 9.03 10.45 7.68
CA TRP A 164 8.68 9.03 7.80
C TRP A 164 9.88 8.11 7.58
N GLN A 165 10.80 8.46 6.68
CA GLN A 165 12.05 7.73 6.50
C GLN A 165 12.94 7.81 7.75
N GLY A 166 13.04 8.99 8.38
CA GLY A 166 13.75 9.17 9.65
C GLY A 166 13.11 8.44 10.84
N GLN A 167 11.81 8.13 10.76
CA GLN A 167 11.10 7.26 11.71
C GLN A 167 11.25 5.76 11.37
N GLY A 168 12.01 5.40 10.34
CA GLY A 168 12.27 4.01 9.95
C GLY A 168 11.26 3.41 8.97
N LEU A 169 10.35 4.17 8.37
CA LEU A 169 9.44 3.64 7.35
C LEU A 169 10.20 3.29 6.07
N MET A 170 10.13 2.03 5.66
CA MET A 170 10.74 1.54 4.42
C MET A 170 10.04 2.16 3.20
N SER A 171 10.82 2.60 2.20
CA SER A 171 10.28 2.99 0.89
C SER A 171 10.10 1.75 0.01
N LEU A 172 8.87 1.50 -0.45
CA LEU A 172 8.57 0.39 -1.35
C LEU A 172 9.31 0.52 -2.68
N VAL A 173 9.41 1.73 -3.22
CA VAL A 173 10.06 1.97 -4.51
C VAL A 173 11.55 1.69 -4.44
N LYS A 174 12.23 2.18 -3.40
CA LYS A 174 13.65 1.91 -3.19
C LYS A 174 13.91 0.42 -3.04
N ARG A 175 13.12 -0.26 -2.20
CA ARG A 175 13.25 -1.70 -1.99
C ARG A 175 12.96 -2.51 -3.25
N TYR A 176 11.98 -2.09 -4.05
CA TYR A 176 11.66 -2.71 -5.33
C TYR A 176 12.83 -2.62 -6.31
N GLN A 177 13.46 -1.44 -6.41
CA GLN A 177 14.64 -1.24 -7.25
C GLN A 177 15.82 -2.08 -6.77
N GLU A 178 16.05 -2.19 -5.46
CA GLU A 178 17.08 -3.07 -4.88
C GLU A 178 16.86 -4.54 -5.28
N ILE A 179 15.63 -5.05 -5.13
CA ILE A 179 15.28 -6.42 -5.52
C ILE A 179 15.49 -6.63 -7.03
N ARG A 180 15.03 -5.69 -7.85
CA ARG A 180 15.13 -5.78 -9.32
C ARG A 180 16.56 -5.67 -9.85
N LYS A 181 17.46 -5.00 -9.11
CA LYS A 181 18.90 -4.97 -9.43
C LYS A 181 19.63 -6.25 -9.04
N ALA A 182 19.08 -7.01 -8.08
CA ALA A 182 19.67 -8.26 -7.61
C ALA A 182 19.23 -9.48 -8.45
N TRP A 183 18.33 -9.28 -9.42
CA TRP A 183 17.89 -10.30 -10.38
C TRP A 183 18.59 -10.09 -11.71
#